data_AF-A0A0P9EAF7-F1
#
_entry.id   AF-A0A0P9EAF7-F1
#
_cell.length_a   1.000
_cell.length_b   1.000
_cell.length_c   1.000
_cell.angle_alpha   90.00
_cell.angle_beta   90.00
_cell.angle_gamma   90.00
#
_symmetry.space_group_name_H-M   'P 1'
#
loop_
_entity.id
_entity.type
_entity.pdbx_description
1 polymer ?
#
loop_
_entity_poly.entity_id
_entity_poly.type
_entity_poly.pdbx_seq_one_letter_code
_entity_poly.pdbx_strand_id
1 'polypeptide(L)' 'MILEGVILYDKDNFITLLLERLRKRLEELGSRRIQLPNGSWYWVLKPDLKAGEDLVI' A
#
# COMPACT_ATOMS: atom_id res chain seq x y z
N MET A 1 -0.66 2.33 -1.69
CA MET A 1 -1.43 3.25 -2.56
C MET A 1 -1.67 2.55 -3.89
N ILE A 2 -2.92 2.39 -4.33
CA ILE A 2 -3.19 1.93 -5.71
C ILE A 2 -2.76 3.05 -6.64
N LEU A 3 -1.73 2.80 -7.43
CA LEU A 3 -1.18 3.77 -8.38
C LEU A 3 -1.85 3.68 -9.75
N GLU A 4 -2.48 2.54 -10.05
CA GLU A 4 -3.05 2.25 -11.36
C GLU A 4 -4.42 1.59 -11.17
N GLY A 5 -5.47 2.41 -11.23
CA GLY A 5 -6.85 1.96 -11.12
C GLY A 5 -7.82 3.11 -10.95
N VAL A 6 -9.02 2.97 -11.53
CA VAL A 6 -10.15 3.89 -11.34
C VAL A 6 -11.34 3.13 -10.76
N ILE A 7 -12.00 3.73 -9.78
CA ILE A 7 -13.23 3.16 -9.20
C ILE A 7 -14.38 3.44 -10.19
N LEU A 8 -14.94 2.39 -10.77
CA LEU A 8 -16.04 2.50 -11.74
C LEU A 8 -17.42 2.55 -11.06
N TYR A 9 -17.57 1.87 -9.92
CA TYR A 9 -18.78 1.84 -9.11
C TYR A 9 -18.42 1.55 -7.66
N ASP A 10 -18.97 2.33 -6.74
CA ASP A 10 -18.72 2.16 -5.31
C ASP A 10 -20.00 2.43 -4.51
N LYS A 11 -20.74 1.36 -4.23
CA LYS A 11 -21.94 1.44 -3.43
C LYS A 11 -21.58 1.71 -1.98
N ASP A 12 -22.22 2.72 -1.39
CA ASP A 12 -22.04 3.12 0.01
C ASP A 12 -20.58 3.46 0.39
N ASN A 13 -19.76 3.85 -0.59
CA ASN A 13 -18.32 4.14 -0.44
C ASN A 13 -17.50 2.97 0.12
N PHE A 14 -17.92 1.73 -0.07
CA PHE A 14 -17.24 0.56 0.45
C PHE A 14 -15.78 0.46 0.00
N ILE A 15 -15.52 0.54 -1.31
CA ILE A 15 -14.18 0.45 -1.89
C ILE A 15 -13.34 1.64 -1.44
N THR A 16 -13.91 2.84 -1.48
CA THR A 16 -13.25 4.07 -1.04
C THR A 16 -12.79 3.95 0.41
N LEU A 17 -13.68 3.56 1.33
CA LEU A 17 -13.36 3.41 2.75
C LEU A 17 -12.34 2.29 3.00
N LEU A 18 -12.43 1.19 2.26
CA LEU A 18 -11.45 0.10 2.34
C LEU A 18 -10.06 0.58 1.92
N LEU A 19 -9.96 1.29 0.78
CA LEU A 19 -8.69 1.81 0.26
C LEU A 19 -8.10 2.91 1.15
N GLU A 20 -8.95 3.75 1.76
CA GLU A 20 -8.50 4.75 2.74
C GLU A 20 -7.93 4.08 4.00
N ARG A 21 -8.59 3.05 4.53
CA ARG A 21 -8.06 2.29 5.68
C ARG A 21 -6.73 1.63 5.35
N LEU A 22 -6.64 0.99 4.18
CA LEU A 22 -5.41 0.40 3.69
C LEU A 22 -4.29 1.44 3.53
N ARG A 23 -4.60 2.61 2.96
CA ARG A 23 -3.62 3.70 2.81
C ARG A 23 -3.08 4.13 4.16
N LYS A 24 -3.95 4.42 5.13
CA LYS A 24 -3.53 4.81 6.48
C LYS A 24 -2.64 3.77 7.12
N ARG A 25 -2.99 2.48 6.99
CA ARG A 25 -2.17 1.41 7.58
C ARG A 25 -0.78 1.32 6.94
N LEU A 26 -0.70 1.44 5.62
CA LEU A 26 0.57 1.46 4.91
C LEU A 26 1.42 2.67 5.29
N GLU A 27 0.81 3.84 5.50
CA GLU A 27 1.50 5.04 6.00
C GLU A 27 2.04 4.83 7.42
N GLU A 28 1.23 4.26 8.33
CA GLU A 28 1.65 3.91 9.69
C GLU A 28 2.82 2.91 9.71
N LEU A 29 2.84 1.96 8.78
CA LEU A 29 3.93 0.99 8.61
C LEU A 29 5.18 1.59 7.94
N GLY A 30 5.14 2.85 7.50
CA GLY A 30 6.25 3.48 6.79
C GLY A 30 6.45 2.93 5.37
N SER A 31 5.39 2.40 4.75
CA SER A 31 5.44 1.83 3.41
C SER A 31 5.91 2.86 2.39
N ARG A 32 6.85 2.47 1.51
CA ARG A 32 7.39 3.35 0.46
C ARG A 32 7.72 2.61 -0.82
N ARG A 33 7.55 3.27 -1.96
CA ARG A 33 7.96 2.76 -3.27
C ARG A 33 9.40 3.15 -3.56
N ILE A 34 10.23 2.18 -3.92
CA ILE A 34 11.61 2.39 -4.35
C ILE A 34 11.66 2.22 -5.86
N GLN A 35 12.03 3.28 -6.58
CA GLN A 35 12.34 3.21 -8.00
C GLN A 35 13.79 2.81 -8.21
N LEU A 36 14.02 1.94 -9.17
CA LEU A 36 15.33 1.46 -9.57
C LEU A 36 15.84 2.24 -10.80
N PRO A 37 17.18 2.32 -11.01
CA PRO A 37 17.75 3.07 -12.12
C PRO A 37 17.29 2.61 -13.52
N ASN A 38 16.87 1.35 -13.66
CA ASN A 38 16.34 0.79 -14.91
C ASN A 38 14.85 1.08 -15.14
N GLY A 39 14.22 1.90 -14.30
CA GLY A 39 12.81 2.26 -14.39
C GLY A 39 11.82 1.28 -13.75
N SER A 40 12.29 0.13 -13.23
CA SER A 40 11.43 -0.76 -12.45
C SER A 40 11.25 -0.24 -11.02
N TRP A 41 10.30 -0.81 -10.29
CA TRP A 41 10.01 -0.40 -8.92
C TRP A 41 9.54 -1.57 -8.06
N TYR A 42 9.71 -1.43 -6.75
CA TYR A 42 9.14 -2.32 -5.75
C TYR A 42 8.66 -1.53 -4.54
N TRP A 43 7.78 -2.13 -3.74
CA TRP A 43 7.35 -1.55 -2.46
C TRP A 43 8.12 -2.17 -1.31
N VAL A 44 8.56 -1.32 -0.40
CA VAL A 44 8.91 -1.70 0.97
C VAL A 44 7.67 -1.45 1.80
N LEU A 45 7.04 -2.50 2.33
CA LEU A 45 5.79 -2.37 3.10
C LEU A 45 6.04 -1.97 4.56
N LYS A 46 7.09 -2.52 5.16
CA LYS A 46 7.52 -2.19 6.52
C LYS A 46 9.05 -2.11 6.54
N PRO A 47 9.67 -0.92 6.63
CA PRO A 47 11.13 -0.76 6.54
C PRO A 47 11.93 -1.46 7.65
N ASP A 48 11.32 -1.68 8.80
CA ASP A 48 11.89 -2.30 10.00
C ASP A 48 11.48 -3.78 10.17
N LEU A 49 10.88 -4.39 9.15
CA LEU A 49 10.44 -5.79 9.18
C LEU A 49 11.64 -6.73 9.40
N LYS A 50 11.54 -7.59 10.42
CA LYS A 50 12.57 -8.57 10.77
C LYS A 50 12.27 -9.95 10.19
N ALA A 51 13.31 -10.74 10.00
CA ALA A 51 13.15 -12.12 9.53
C ALA A 51 12.32 -12.93 10.54
N GLY A 52 11.29 -13.62 10.06
CA GLY A 52 10.36 -14.38 10.90
C GLY A 52 9.27 -13.54 11.57
N GLU A 53 9.16 -12.25 11.24
CA GLU A 53 8.06 -11.39 11.70
C GLU A 53 6.86 -11.47 10.77
N ASP A 54 5.65 -11.55 11.34
CA ASP A 54 4.41 -11.50 10.59
C ASP A 54 4.11 -10.07 10.09
N LEU A 55 3.78 -9.96 8.81
CA LEU A 55 3.34 -8.70 8.21
C LEU A 55 1.81 -8.62 8.27
N VAL A 56 1.28 -7.73 9.11
CA VAL A 56 -0.16 -7.47 9.22
C VAL A 56 -0.50 -6.09 8.66
N ILE A 57 -1.38 -6.07 7.66
CA ILE A 57 -1.86 -4.89 6.92
C ILE A 57 -3.37 -4.78 7.13
#